data_AF-A0A924BRB0-F1
#
_entry.id   AF-A0A924BRB0-F1
#
_cell.length_a   1.000
_cell.length_b   1.000
_cell.length_c   1.000
_cell.angle_alpha   90.00
_cell.angle_beta   90.00
_cell.angle_gamma   90.00
#
_symmetry.space_group_name_H-M   'P 1'
#
loop_
_entity.id
_entity.type
_entity.pdbx_description
1 polymer ?
#
loop_
_entity_poly.entity_id
_entity_poly.type
_entity_poly.pdbx_seq_one_letter_code
_entity_poly.pdbx_strand_id
1 'polypeptide(L)'
;TNGIRRVYDSKPSFNAYDFNDEVYLKGLSYWPSDQYLNIWVCDLAAGVLGYAQFPSDISDNQGPAATDGVVIDYSTFGRNVTTSTKYNLGRTTTHEIGHWLDLIHIWGDASDCTGDDFCADIPPCSDDFYAGKPTCNAPVQCSNTRMIQNYMDYSDDACMNLFTADQKSRMQSAMAVSPRRIAIQSSLGCCNTCYIPHVAFSASKTTVKISETTIFTDESTGNINTYSWDFGSGASPATAIGIGPHTVTYTTSGYKNVTLTATGTYGNDAVTKNSYVLVNISPPETDFFASKTSGIIENEVITFTDHSTGVIDNYAWEFGTDAVPSSAIGKGPHMVSYSTTGFKTVSLTTSSNSPALSDGKTKTNYISVVSSQPSELHVYPNPSKDVVALAMTFQDPTKVHVLIFDRLGKKIFDHENIEATVYNEIIDVKVWADGLYIIKVITGDNNVSTWRMLVLK
;
A
#
# COMPACT_ATOMS: atom_id res chain seq x y z
N THR A 1 30.09 5.23 9.31
CA THR A 1 30.38 6.50 10.00
C THR A 1 31.89 6.64 10.20
N ASN A 2 32.44 7.84 10.35
CA ASN A 2 33.87 8.05 10.65
C ASN A 2 34.21 8.07 12.15
N GLY A 3 33.23 7.79 13.02
CA GLY A 3 33.45 7.74 14.48
C GLY A 3 33.28 9.08 15.21
N ILE A 4 33.05 10.20 14.51
CA ILE A 4 33.14 11.54 15.12
C ILE A 4 31.94 12.40 14.72
N ARG A 5 31.22 12.93 15.71
CA ARG A 5 30.21 13.99 15.54
C ARG A 5 30.68 15.27 16.20
N ARG A 6 30.65 16.39 15.46
CA ARG A 6 30.97 17.73 15.97
C ARG A 6 29.69 18.54 16.06
N VAL A 7 29.36 19.02 17.25
CA VAL A 7 28.18 19.86 17.51
C VAL A 7 28.67 21.21 18.01
N TYR A 8 28.17 22.28 17.40
CA TYR A 8 28.45 23.65 17.85
C TYR A 8 27.35 24.07 18.82
N ASP A 9 27.75 24.54 19.99
CA ASP A 9 26.86 25.00 21.06
C ASP A 9 27.26 26.41 21.52
N SER A 10 26.30 27.22 21.97
CA SER A 10 26.56 28.59 22.45
C SER A 10 26.97 28.66 23.92
N LYS A 11 26.78 27.57 24.68
CA LYS A 11 27.21 27.48 26.07
C LYS A 11 28.74 27.36 26.12
N PRO A 12 29.43 28.21 26.90
CA PRO A 12 30.89 28.29 26.84
C PRO A 12 31.61 27.15 27.57
N SER A 13 31.00 26.58 28.61
CA SER A 13 31.59 25.50 29.42
C SER A 13 30.50 24.71 30.15
N PHE A 14 30.81 23.49 30.58
CA PHE A 14 29.89 22.59 31.28
C PHE A 14 30.41 22.25 32.69
N ASN A 15 29.54 22.33 33.70
CA ASN A 15 29.90 21.97 35.07
C ASN A 15 29.62 20.48 35.35
N ALA A 16 30.65 19.70 35.61
CA ALA A 16 30.52 18.26 35.89
C ALA A 16 29.69 17.93 37.15
N TYR A 17 29.50 18.90 38.05
CA TYR A 17 28.69 18.75 39.26
C TYR A 17 27.23 19.25 39.09
N ASP A 18 26.86 19.78 37.92
CA ASP A 18 25.50 20.22 37.63
C ASP A 18 24.76 19.19 36.77
N PHE A 19 23.74 18.56 37.34
CA PHE A 19 22.90 17.58 36.67
C PHE A 19 22.27 18.12 35.37
N ASN A 20 21.90 19.41 35.32
CA ASN A 20 21.33 20.00 34.12
C ASN A 20 22.34 20.08 32.99
N ASP A 21 23.61 20.36 33.31
CA ASP A 21 24.70 20.41 32.34
C ASP A 21 25.03 19.01 31.82
N GLU A 22 24.99 17.99 32.68
CA GLU A 22 25.18 16.60 32.25
C GLU A 22 24.12 16.17 31.23
N VAL A 23 22.84 16.35 31.57
CA VAL A 23 21.73 15.97 30.69
C VAL A 23 21.75 16.76 29.39
N TYR A 24 22.02 18.07 29.47
CA TYR A 24 22.10 18.93 28.29
C TYR A 24 23.25 18.52 27.37
N LEU A 25 24.48 18.41 27.88
CA LEU A 25 25.67 18.03 27.11
C LEU A 25 25.49 16.69 26.40
N LYS A 26 25.10 15.65 27.16
CA LYS A 26 24.98 14.30 26.62
C LYS A 26 23.79 14.18 25.67
N GLY A 27 22.75 14.99 25.87
CA GLY A 27 21.63 15.15 24.95
C GLY A 27 21.95 15.82 23.62
N LEU A 28 23.03 16.61 23.51
CA LEU A 28 23.45 17.23 22.24
C LEU A 28 23.79 16.17 21.18
N SER A 29 24.38 15.06 21.60
CA SER A 29 24.84 13.99 20.72
C SER A 29 25.14 12.72 21.48
N TYR A 30 24.55 11.59 21.09
CA TYR A 30 24.97 10.29 21.57
C TYR A 30 24.66 9.21 20.53
N TRP A 31 25.38 8.11 20.59
CA TRP A 31 25.04 6.86 19.91
C TRP A 31 24.49 5.86 20.93
N PRO A 32 23.71 4.85 20.48
CA PRO A 32 23.17 3.83 21.38
C PRO A 32 24.28 3.19 22.24
N SER A 33 24.18 3.33 23.56
CA SER A 33 25.23 2.96 24.51
C SER A 33 25.36 1.45 24.73
N ASP A 34 24.43 0.67 24.19
CA ASP A 34 24.51 -0.78 24.03
C ASP A 34 25.29 -1.19 22.76
N GLN A 35 25.69 -0.24 21.94
CA GLN A 35 26.46 -0.45 20.70
C GLN A 35 27.79 0.33 20.69
N TYR A 36 27.90 1.43 21.43
CA TYR A 36 29.07 2.31 21.37
C TYR A 36 29.45 2.83 22.76
N LEU A 37 30.75 2.97 23.01
CA LEU A 37 31.25 3.85 24.07
C LEU A 37 31.19 5.30 23.56
N ASN A 38 30.35 6.13 24.18
CA ASN A 38 30.31 7.55 23.91
C ASN A 38 31.43 8.27 24.68
N ILE A 39 32.20 9.09 23.98
CA ILE A 39 33.20 9.98 24.56
C ILE A 39 32.87 11.41 24.14
N TRP A 40 32.41 12.23 25.09
CA TRP A 40 32.19 13.65 24.87
C TRP A 40 33.46 14.42 25.17
N VAL A 41 33.77 15.40 24.32
CA VAL A 41 34.91 16.30 24.51
C VAL A 41 34.41 17.73 24.47
N CYS A 42 34.55 18.46 25.57
CA CYS A 42 34.02 19.81 25.74
C CYS A 42 34.89 20.64 26.70
N ASP A 43 34.55 21.91 26.90
CA ASP A 43 35.16 22.77 27.92
C ASP A 43 34.50 22.51 29.28
N LEU A 44 35.23 21.90 30.21
CA LEU A 44 34.75 21.58 31.55
C LEU A 44 35.13 22.68 32.54
N ALA A 45 34.14 23.12 33.31
CA ALA A 45 34.33 24.08 34.39
C ALA A 45 34.87 23.41 35.66
N ALA A 46 35.13 24.22 36.69
CA ALA A 46 35.50 23.78 38.04
C ALA A 46 36.81 22.97 38.18
N GLY A 47 37.66 22.96 37.15
CA GLY A 47 38.98 22.30 37.19
C GLY A 47 38.91 20.77 37.09
N VAL A 48 37.77 20.22 36.66
CA VAL A 48 37.57 18.79 36.42
C VAL A 48 38.15 18.42 35.05
N LEU A 49 38.94 17.36 34.98
CA LEU A 49 39.58 16.91 33.73
C LEU A 49 38.71 15.95 32.94
N GLY A 50 37.83 15.22 33.63
CA GLY A 50 36.90 14.29 33.05
C GLY A 50 35.96 13.71 34.10
N TYR A 51 34.93 13.01 33.65
CA TYR A 51 34.07 12.21 34.49
C TYR A 51 33.44 11.06 33.69
N ALA A 52 33.02 10.02 34.39
CA ALA A 52 32.43 8.82 33.81
C ALA A 52 31.11 8.43 34.48
N GLN A 53 30.26 7.75 33.73
CA GLN A 53 29.12 7.02 34.29
C GLN A 53 29.50 5.56 34.52
N PHE A 54 29.45 5.12 35.78
CA PHE A 54 29.72 3.74 36.17
C PHE A 54 28.68 2.76 35.60
N PRO A 55 29.07 1.50 35.34
CA PRO A 55 28.11 0.42 35.23
C PRO A 55 27.50 0.14 36.62
N SER A 56 26.21 -0.17 36.69
CA SER A 56 25.59 -0.69 37.93
C SER A 56 25.44 -2.20 37.86
N ASP A 57 25.10 -2.80 39.01
CA ASP A 57 24.75 -4.21 39.12
C ASP A 57 23.45 -4.56 38.36
N ILE A 58 23.14 -5.85 38.32
CA ILE A 58 22.06 -6.46 37.54
C ILE A 58 20.66 -5.98 38.01
N SER A 59 20.57 -5.20 39.09
CA SER A 59 19.30 -4.82 39.74
C SER A 59 19.01 -3.32 39.84
N ASP A 60 19.98 -2.43 39.62
CA ASP A 60 19.74 -0.98 39.71
C ASP A 60 20.04 -0.25 38.38
N ASN A 61 19.33 0.84 38.14
CA ASN A 61 19.43 1.64 36.91
C ASN A 61 20.88 2.08 36.68
N GLN A 62 21.54 1.60 35.61
CA GLN A 62 22.88 1.94 35.12
C GLN A 62 23.05 3.45 34.76
N GLY A 63 22.41 4.36 35.49
CA GLY A 63 22.01 5.69 35.02
C GLY A 63 21.12 5.61 33.76
N PRO A 64 20.74 6.75 33.17
CA PRO A 64 20.11 6.77 31.85
C PRO A 64 21.05 6.25 30.74
N ALA A 65 20.51 5.53 29.76
CA ALA A 65 21.29 5.05 28.60
C ALA A 65 21.81 6.20 27.73
N ALA A 66 21.07 7.31 27.67
CA ALA A 66 21.44 8.51 26.91
C ALA A 66 22.65 9.25 27.52
N THR A 67 22.98 8.98 28.79
CA THR A 67 24.10 9.61 29.49
C THR A 67 25.30 8.68 29.70
N ASP A 68 25.22 7.43 29.23
CA ASP A 68 26.29 6.45 29.40
C ASP A 68 27.53 6.78 28.57
N GLY A 69 28.69 6.81 29.23
CA GLY A 69 29.99 7.03 28.61
C GLY A 69 30.88 7.90 29.48
N VAL A 70 31.83 8.58 28.85
CA VAL A 70 32.84 9.42 29.52
C VAL A 70 32.86 10.81 28.91
N VAL A 71 33.12 11.83 29.72
CA VAL A 71 33.32 13.20 29.28
C VAL A 71 34.72 13.62 29.65
N ILE A 72 35.45 14.20 28.70
CA ILE A 72 36.83 14.63 28.87
C ILE A 72 36.94 16.11 28.53
N ASP A 73 37.69 16.85 29.33
CA ASP A 73 38.03 18.24 29.01
C ASP A 73 38.90 18.29 27.74
N TYR A 74 38.56 19.20 26.84
CA TYR A 74 39.26 19.30 25.55
C TYR A 74 40.76 19.61 25.71
N SER A 75 41.16 20.23 26.83
CA SER A 75 42.54 20.60 27.11
C SER A 75 43.43 19.41 27.52
N THR A 76 42.83 18.24 27.80
CA THR A 76 43.54 17.00 28.18
C THR A 76 43.22 15.81 27.28
N PHE A 77 42.33 15.97 26.30
CA PHE A 77 41.93 14.88 25.41
C PHE A 77 42.99 14.55 24.34
N GLY A 78 43.51 13.31 24.40
CA GLY A 78 44.48 12.79 23.44
C GLY A 78 45.94 12.88 23.92
N ARG A 79 46.88 12.61 23.01
CA ARG A 79 48.32 12.61 23.29
C ARG A 79 48.99 13.82 22.66
N ASN A 80 50.04 14.33 23.33
CA ASN A 80 50.81 15.50 22.92
C ASN A 80 49.96 16.77 22.77
N VAL A 81 48.93 16.93 23.62
CA VAL A 81 48.16 18.18 23.68
C VAL A 81 49.07 19.31 24.16
N THR A 82 48.88 20.50 23.61
CA THR A 82 49.71 21.69 23.90
C THR A 82 49.17 22.54 25.05
N THR A 83 47.96 22.23 25.50
CA THR A 83 47.17 22.98 26.49
C THR A 83 47.53 22.64 27.93
N SER A 84 48.11 21.46 28.18
CA SER A 84 48.61 21.04 29.49
C SER A 84 49.99 20.42 29.34
N THR A 85 50.85 20.63 30.34
CA THR A 85 52.12 19.89 30.42
C THR A 85 52.03 18.68 31.36
N LYS A 86 51.03 18.64 32.24
CA LYS A 86 50.83 17.57 33.23
C LYS A 86 49.97 16.43 32.67
N TYR A 87 48.91 16.79 31.95
CA TYR A 87 47.87 15.89 31.47
C TYR A 87 47.86 15.87 29.95
N ASN A 88 48.91 15.30 29.34
CA ASN A 88 49.13 15.39 27.89
C ASN A 88 49.53 14.08 27.22
N LEU A 89 49.35 12.95 27.88
CA LEU A 89 49.62 11.62 27.36
C LEU A 89 48.32 10.78 27.28
N GLY A 90 47.16 11.42 27.46
CA GLY A 90 45.83 10.84 27.29
C GLY A 90 45.36 10.01 28.49
N ARG A 91 45.97 10.15 29.67
CA ARG A 91 45.65 9.29 30.82
C ARG A 91 44.35 9.68 31.50
N THR A 92 43.89 10.92 31.38
CA THR A 92 42.52 11.31 31.76
C THR A 92 41.50 10.38 31.09
N THR A 93 41.59 10.16 29.78
CA THR A 93 40.66 9.24 29.09
C THR A 93 40.85 7.78 29.53
N THR A 94 42.07 7.34 29.80
CA THR A 94 42.32 5.99 30.35
C THR A 94 41.66 5.81 31.73
N HIS A 95 41.76 6.82 32.59
CA HIS A 95 41.18 6.87 33.92
C HIS A 95 39.64 6.80 33.87
N GLU A 96 39.00 7.68 33.09
CA GLU A 96 37.53 7.70 32.97
C GLU A 96 36.98 6.41 32.35
N ILE A 97 37.69 5.80 31.39
CA ILE A 97 37.29 4.49 30.84
C ILE A 97 37.44 3.39 31.90
N GLY A 98 38.38 3.51 32.83
CA GLY A 98 38.48 2.64 34.00
C GLY A 98 37.19 2.68 34.83
N HIS A 99 36.69 3.87 35.15
CA HIS A 99 35.39 4.04 35.83
C HIS A 99 34.21 3.49 35.03
N TRP A 100 34.18 3.74 33.71
CA TRP A 100 33.16 3.17 32.83
C TRP A 100 33.18 1.62 32.78
N LEU A 101 34.32 1.02 33.15
CA LEU A 101 34.57 -0.42 33.30
C LEU A 101 34.61 -0.89 34.77
N ASP A 102 33.96 -0.18 35.68
CA ASP A 102 33.78 -0.58 37.09
C ASP A 102 35.04 -0.54 37.98
N LEU A 103 36.01 0.29 37.62
CA LEU A 103 37.13 0.60 38.51
C LEU A 103 36.83 1.85 39.32
N ILE A 104 37.13 1.84 40.62
CA ILE A 104 37.11 3.04 41.46
C ILE A 104 38.54 3.53 41.70
N HIS A 105 38.68 4.69 42.34
CA HIS A 105 39.98 5.23 42.69
C HIS A 105 40.75 4.31 43.64
N ILE A 106 42.08 4.26 43.52
CA ILE A 106 42.92 3.31 44.29
C ILE A 106 42.93 3.55 45.81
N TRP A 107 42.39 4.68 46.28
CA TRP A 107 42.20 4.99 47.70
C TRP A 107 40.77 4.71 48.18
N GLY A 108 39.93 4.10 47.34
CA GLY A 108 38.55 3.74 47.67
C GLY A 108 37.64 4.92 48.03
N ASP A 109 37.96 6.13 47.55
CA ASP A 109 37.24 7.37 47.86
C ASP A 109 37.16 7.70 49.37
N ALA A 110 38.08 7.15 50.15
CA ALA A 110 38.24 7.47 51.57
C ALA A 110 39.37 8.49 51.79
N SER A 111 39.19 9.32 52.82
CA SER A 111 40.24 10.25 53.29
C SER A 111 41.29 9.60 54.20
N ASP A 112 41.15 8.29 54.44
CA ASP A 112 42.02 7.50 55.29
C ASP A 112 42.28 6.12 54.67
N CYS A 113 42.98 5.25 55.41
CA CYS A 113 43.33 3.90 54.96
C CYS A 113 42.19 2.88 55.02
N THR A 114 40.93 3.31 55.17
CA THR A 114 39.77 2.40 55.26
C THR A 114 39.04 2.18 53.94
N GLY A 115 39.37 2.97 52.91
CA GLY A 115 38.84 2.80 51.56
C GLY A 115 39.29 1.47 50.96
N ASP A 116 38.38 0.85 50.21
CA ASP A 116 38.63 -0.38 49.46
C ASP A 116 38.34 -0.08 47.99
N ASP A 117 39.30 -0.34 47.11
CA ASP A 117 39.13 -0.26 45.66
C ASP A 117 38.65 -1.58 45.04
N PHE A 118 38.42 -2.57 45.92
CA PHE A 118 38.04 -3.95 45.63
C PHE A 118 39.07 -4.69 44.75
N CYS A 119 40.34 -4.30 44.81
CA CYS A 119 41.48 -4.94 44.16
C CYS A 119 42.54 -5.30 45.21
N ALA A 120 42.70 -6.59 45.51
CA ALA A 120 43.61 -7.03 46.58
C ALA A 120 45.09 -6.82 46.23
N ASP A 121 45.42 -6.69 44.94
CA ASP A 121 46.76 -6.42 44.43
C ASP A 121 47.14 -4.92 44.41
N ILE A 122 46.27 -4.04 44.92
CA ILE A 122 46.53 -2.60 45.09
C ILE A 122 46.74 -2.29 46.58
N PRO A 123 47.90 -1.75 46.97
CA PRO A 123 48.12 -1.36 48.36
C PRO A 123 47.17 -0.23 48.78
N PRO A 124 46.56 -0.30 49.98
CA PRO A 124 45.70 0.76 50.49
C PRO A 124 46.41 2.12 50.53
N CYS A 125 45.68 3.19 50.24
CA CYS A 125 46.15 4.57 50.32
C CYS A 125 44.98 5.53 50.62
N SER A 126 45.27 6.82 50.87
CA SER A 126 44.30 7.88 51.14
C SER A 126 44.24 8.92 50.01
N ASP A 127 43.27 9.83 50.03
CA ASP A 127 43.06 10.88 49.02
C ASP A 127 44.05 12.07 49.08
N ASP A 128 44.92 12.13 50.09
CA ASP A 128 45.78 13.28 50.43
C ASP A 128 47.05 13.43 49.56
N PHE A 129 47.28 12.55 48.59
CA PHE A 129 48.49 12.56 47.79
C PHE A 129 48.27 12.18 46.32
N TYR A 130 49.05 12.79 45.43
CA TYR A 130 49.25 12.37 44.05
C TYR A 130 50.65 12.77 43.57
N ALA A 131 51.27 11.98 42.70
CA ALA A 131 52.65 12.20 42.27
C ALA A 131 52.73 13.20 41.10
N GLY A 132 53.62 14.19 41.23
CA GLY A 132 53.94 15.14 40.17
C GLY A 132 55.20 14.78 39.38
N LYS A 133 55.23 15.16 38.09
CA LYS A 133 56.44 15.12 37.27
C LYS A 133 57.45 16.22 37.71
N PRO A 134 58.76 16.09 37.41
CA PRO A 134 59.41 15.04 36.64
C PRO A 134 59.82 13.81 37.45
N THR A 135 59.73 13.87 38.79
CA THR A 135 60.33 12.86 39.66
C THR A 135 59.43 11.67 39.92
N CYS A 136 58.10 11.86 39.92
CA CYS A 136 57.13 10.78 40.18
C CYS A 136 57.47 9.99 41.45
N ASN A 137 57.62 10.70 42.58
CA ASN A 137 58.00 10.06 43.85
C ASN A 137 56.78 9.45 44.53
N ALA A 138 56.85 8.16 44.84
CA ALA A 138 55.81 7.45 45.59
C ALA A 138 56.07 7.51 47.10
N PRO A 139 55.12 7.99 47.92
CA PRO A 139 55.23 7.93 49.37
C PRO A 139 54.92 6.53 49.89
N VAL A 140 55.32 6.27 51.13
CA VAL A 140 54.76 5.16 51.91
C VAL A 140 53.48 5.66 52.57
N GLN A 141 52.36 5.01 52.28
CA GLN A 141 51.04 5.26 52.87
C GLN A 141 50.40 3.93 53.29
N CYS A 142 49.63 3.93 54.38
CA CYS A 142 48.94 2.73 54.87
C CYS A 142 49.84 1.48 54.95
N SER A 143 51.08 1.67 55.40
CA SER A 143 52.14 0.66 55.54
C SER A 143 52.80 0.16 54.24
N ASN A 144 52.42 0.64 53.06
CA ASN A 144 52.97 0.20 51.78
C ASN A 144 53.37 1.38 50.88
N THR A 145 54.14 1.14 49.83
CA THR A 145 54.42 2.18 48.82
C THR A 145 53.16 2.38 47.97
N ARG A 146 52.68 3.63 47.85
CA ARG A 146 51.52 3.96 47.02
C ARG A 146 51.78 3.63 45.56
N MET A 147 50.81 3.01 44.89
CA MET A 147 50.91 2.64 43.48
C MET A 147 50.59 3.81 42.55
N ILE A 148 51.41 4.88 42.58
CA ILE A 148 51.23 6.11 41.77
C ILE A 148 51.24 5.86 40.25
N GLN A 149 51.70 4.69 39.82
CA GLN A 149 51.72 4.28 38.42
C GLN A 149 50.37 3.76 37.93
N ASN A 150 49.42 3.52 38.85
CA ASN A 150 48.09 3.05 38.52
C ASN A 150 47.30 4.13 37.80
N TYR A 151 46.58 3.78 36.74
CA TYR A 151 45.74 4.74 36.01
C TYR A 151 44.57 5.27 36.84
N MET A 152 44.17 4.59 37.92
CA MET A 152 43.12 5.03 38.84
C MET A 152 43.64 5.90 40.01
N ASP A 153 44.89 6.36 39.93
CA ASP A 153 45.45 7.42 40.78
C ASP A 153 45.27 8.81 40.10
N TYR A 154 45.43 9.90 40.86
CA TYR A 154 45.38 11.29 40.35
C TYR A 154 46.75 11.89 40.01
N SER A 155 47.80 11.08 39.98
CA SER A 155 49.16 11.49 39.60
C SER A 155 49.23 12.15 38.20
N ASP A 156 50.28 12.91 37.90
CA ASP A 156 50.46 13.45 36.55
C ASP A 156 50.54 12.30 35.53
N ASP A 157 50.09 12.53 34.28
CA ASP A 157 50.06 11.48 33.24
C ASP A 157 51.40 10.75 33.10
N ALA A 158 52.52 11.46 33.21
CA ALA A 158 53.87 10.89 33.07
C ALA A 158 54.21 9.85 34.16
N CYS A 159 53.53 9.89 35.30
CA CYS A 159 53.74 8.96 36.40
C CYS A 159 52.91 7.68 36.26
N MET A 160 51.81 7.69 35.49
CA MET A 160 50.94 6.53 35.28
C MET A 160 51.37 5.65 34.10
N ASN A 161 51.31 4.32 34.28
CA ASN A 161 51.65 3.37 33.22
C ASN A 161 51.01 1.96 33.35
N LEU A 162 50.19 1.65 34.37
CA LEU A 162 49.66 0.30 34.54
C LEU A 162 48.22 0.23 35.10
N PHE A 163 47.56 -0.89 34.78
CA PHE A 163 46.47 -1.47 35.56
C PHE A 163 46.97 -2.78 36.18
N THR A 164 46.37 -3.21 37.28
CA THR A 164 46.70 -4.48 37.94
C THR A 164 45.91 -5.68 37.39
N ALA A 165 46.20 -6.88 37.90
CA ALA A 165 45.52 -8.10 37.47
C ALA A 165 44.08 -8.16 38.00
N ASP A 166 43.85 -7.67 39.23
CA ASP A 166 42.50 -7.60 39.80
C ASP A 166 41.66 -6.53 39.09
N GLN A 167 42.24 -5.36 38.77
CA GLN A 167 41.56 -4.35 37.96
C GLN A 167 41.15 -4.91 36.58
N LYS A 168 42.03 -5.67 35.92
CA LYS A 168 41.68 -6.36 34.67
C LYS A 168 40.48 -7.30 34.88
N SER A 169 40.48 -8.07 35.97
CA SER A 169 39.40 -9.03 36.28
C SER A 169 38.07 -8.31 36.52
N ARG A 170 38.07 -7.17 37.23
CA ARG A 170 36.90 -6.31 37.40
C ARG A 170 36.36 -5.78 36.07
N MET A 171 37.23 -5.19 35.24
CA MET A 171 36.83 -4.69 33.91
C MET A 171 36.23 -5.80 33.03
N GLN A 172 36.82 -7.00 33.03
CA GLN A 172 36.28 -8.15 32.31
C GLN A 172 34.92 -8.59 32.86
N SER A 173 34.72 -8.49 34.17
CA SER A 173 33.44 -8.82 34.82
C SER A 173 32.37 -7.79 34.42
N ALA A 174 32.67 -6.49 34.46
CA ALA A 174 31.79 -5.45 33.95
C ALA A 174 31.36 -5.72 32.51
N MET A 175 32.31 -6.06 31.63
CA MET A 175 32.02 -6.43 30.24
C MET A 175 31.15 -7.68 30.09
N ALA A 176 31.19 -8.60 31.05
CA ALA A 176 30.47 -9.87 30.99
C ALA A 176 29.06 -9.81 31.61
N VAL A 177 28.81 -8.92 32.59
CA VAL A 177 27.56 -8.93 33.36
C VAL A 177 26.75 -7.64 33.26
N SER A 178 27.37 -6.50 32.95
CA SER A 178 26.65 -5.23 32.83
C SER A 178 25.83 -5.20 31.52
N PRO A 179 24.51 -4.94 31.56
CA PRO A 179 23.64 -5.07 30.38
C PRO A 179 24.07 -4.24 29.16
N ARG A 180 24.64 -3.04 29.35
CA ARG A 180 25.15 -2.25 28.21
C ARG A 180 26.52 -2.72 27.73
N ARG A 181 27.41 -3.08 28.66
CA ARG A 181 28.78 -3.51 28.32
C ARG A 181 28.77 -4.86 27.60
N ILE A 182 27.90 -5.79 28.00
CA ILE A 182 27.73 -7.09 27.33
C ILE A 182 27.18 -6.91 25.90
N ALA A 183 26.24 -5.98 25.70
CA ALA A 183 25.66 -5.71 24.39
C ALA A 183 26.68 -5.13 23.39
N ILE A 184 27.65 -4.33 23.87
CA ILE A 184 28.72 -3.79 23.01
C ILE A 184 29.57 -4.90 22.38
N GLN A 185 29.67 -6.09 22.99
CA GLN A 185 30.44 -7.21 22.42
C GLN A 185 29.85 -7.72 21.08
N SER A 186 28.56 -7.54 20.85
CA SER A 186 27.88 -7.87 19.59
C SER A 186 27.64 -6.63 18.72
N SER A 187 28.24 -5.49 19.06
CA SER A 187 28.06 -4.25 18.32
C SER A 187 28.53 -4.35 16.88
N LEU A 188 27.69 -3.86 15.97
CA LEU A 188 28.04 -3.73 14.56
C LEU A 188 28.79 -2.43 14.26
N GLY A 189 29.03 -1.58 15.27
CA GLY A 189 29.60 -0.24 15.12
C GLY A 189 30.99 -0.19 14.49
N CYS A 190 31.79 -1.24 14.65
CA CYS A 190 33.11 -1.38 14.02
C CYS A 190 33.08 -2.11 12.67
N CYS A 191 31.92 -2.61 12.22
CA CYS A 191 31.87 -3.42 11.01
C CYS A 191 31.71 -2.53 9.76
N ASN A 192 32.84 -2.25 9.12
CA ASN A 192 32.91 -1.50 7.87
C ASN A 192 32.43 -2.31 6.63
N THR A 193 32.18 -3.61 6.78
CA THR A 193 31.70 -4.53 5.72
C THR A 193 30.43 -5.30 6.08
N CYS A 194 29.78 -4.99 7.21
CA CYS A 194 28.45 -5.50 7.53
C CYS A 194 27.43 -4.70 6.73
N TYR A 195 27.17 -5.12 5.49
CA TYR A 195 26.02 -4.61 4.78
C TYR A 195 24.78 -5.31 5.32
N ILE A 196 24.15 -4.70 6.32
CA ILE A 196 22.76 -5.04 6.64
C ILE A 196 21.93 -4.88 5.36
N PRO A 197 20.92 -5.74 5.13
CA PRO A 197 19.99 -5.54 4.02
C PRO A 197 19.47 -4.11 4.03
N HIS A 198 19.47 -3.46 2.87
CA HIS A 198 18.71 -2.24 2.62
C HIS A 198 17.70 -2.56 1.54
N VAL A 199 16.44 -2.72 1.94
CA VAL A 199 15.39 -3.20 1.06
C VAL A 199 14.95 -2.11 0.09
N ALA A 200 14.90 -2.48 -1.19
CA ALA A 200 14.26 -1.68 -2.22
C ALA A 200 13.64 -2.63 -3.25
N PHE A 201 12.58 -2.18 -3.90
CA PHE A 201 11.94 -2.93 -4.98
C PHE A 201 11.13 -2.01 -5.88
N SER A 202 10.87 -2.48 -7.09
CA SER A 202 10.01 -1.80 -8.07
C SER A 202 8.94 -2.73 -8.63
N ALA A 203 7.93 -2.15 -9.26
CA ALA A 203 6.90 -2.86 -10.02
C ALA A 203 6.92 -2.40 -11.48
N SER A 204 6.75 -3.31 -12.44
CA SER A 204 6.68 -2.98 -13.86
C SER A 204 5.50 -2.05 -14.19
N LYS A 205 4.41 -2.15 -13.42
CA LYS A 205 3.21 -1.30 -13.50
C LYS A 205 2.67 -1.02 -12.11
N THR A 206 2.42 0.25 -11.81
CA THR A 206 1.73 0.70 -10.58
C THR A 206 0.25 1.01 -10.82
N THR A 207 -0.23 0.85 -12.06
CA THR A 207 -1.65 0.92 -12.43
C THR A 207 -1.96 -0.22 -13.38
N VAL A 208 -2.90 -1.08 -13.00
CA VAL A 208 -3.30 -2.28 -13.75
C VAL A 208 -4.81 -2.46 -13.70
N LYS A 209 -5.39 -3.21 -14.63
CA LYS A 209 -6.78 -3.69 -14.51
C LYS A 209 -6.85 -4.96 -13.65
N ILE A 210 -8.03 -5.30 -13.15
CA ILE A 210 -8.28 -6.62 -12.53
C ILE A 210 -7.78 -7.73 -13.47
N SER A 211 -7.08 -8.71 -12.90
CA SER A 211 -6.45 -9.84 -13.60
C SER A 211 -5.33 -9.49 -14.59
N GLU A 212 -4.99 -8.21 -14.76
CA GLU A 212 -3.78 -7.82 -15.49
C GLU A 212 -2.54 -8.06 -14.63
N THR A 213 -1.43 -8.44 -15.28
CA THR A 213 -0.18 -8.75 -14.62
C THR A 213 0.66 -7.50 -14.33
N THR A 214 1.29 -7.49 -13.17
CA THR A 214 2.43 -6.63 -12.83
C THR A 214 3.58 -7.50 -12.30
N ILE A 215 4.81 -7.07 -12.52
CA ILE A 215 6.02 -7.81 -12.16
C ILE A 215 6.77 -7.02 -11.09
N PHE A 216 7.01 -7.64 -9.93
CA PHE A 216 7.80 -7.05 -8.85
C PHE A 216 9.25 -7.51 -8.94
N THR A 217 10.18 -6.57 -8.87
CA THR A 217 11.63 -6.79 -9.00
C THR A 217 12.33 -6.28 -7.76
N ASP A 218 13.19 -7.11 -7.18
CA ASP A 218 14.08 -6.72 -6.08
C ASP A 218 15.15 -5.72 -6.56
N GLU A 219 15.38 -4.69 -5.75
CA GLU A 219 16.45 -3.70 -5.91
C GLU A 219 17.24 -3.55 -4.60
N SER A 220 17.08 -4.51 -3.69
CA SER A 220 17.69 -4.49 -2.37
C SER A 220 19.21 -4.60 -2.47
N THR A 221 19.90 -3.97 -1.52
CA THR A 221 21.37 -4.01 -1.44
C THR A 221 21.82 -4.63 -0.12
N GLY A 222 23.08 -5.01 -0.07
CA GLY A 222 23.72 -5.61 1.10
C GLY A 222 23.72 -7.13 1.11
N ASN A 223 24.13 -7.71 2.23
CA ASN A 223 24.32 -9.17 2.34
C ASN A 223 22.99 -9.82 2.71
N ILE A 224 22.24 -10.27 1.70
CA ILE A 224 20.91 -10.86 1.86
C ILE A 224 20.97 -12.37 1.65
N ASN A 225 20.42 -13.13 2.60
CA ASN A 225 20.30 -14.59 2.55
C ASN A 225 18.91 -15.04 2.10
N THR A 226 17.86 -14.35 2.53
CA THR A 226 16.47 -14.71 2.22
C THR A 226 15.61 -13.49 1.93
N TYR A 227 14.55 -13.72 1.14
CA TYR A 227 13.56 -12.72 0.75
C TYR A 227 12.16 -13.26 1.04
N SER A 228 11.29 -12.41 1.56
CA SER A 228 9.87 -12.69 1.78
C SER A 228 9.04 -11.55 1.23
N TRP A 229 8.16 -11.86 0.29
CA TRP A 229 7.25 -10.92 -0.36
C TRP A 229 5.82 -11.10 0.14
N ASP A 230 5.13 -9.99 0.37
CA ASP A 230 3.68 -9.89 0.53
C ASP A 230 3.15 -8.87 -0.47
N PHE A 231 2.33 -9.32 -1.42
CA PHE A 231 1.81 -8.49 -2.51
C PHE A 231 0.49 -7.80 -2.16
N GLY A 232 -0.02 -7.99 -0.94
CA GLY A 232 -1.24 -7.35 -0.44
C GLY A 232 -2.55 -8.03 -0.84
N SER A 233 -3.65 -7.39 -0.49
CA SER A 233 -5.00 -7.98 -0.57
C SER A 233 -5.46 -8.26 -2.01
N GLY A 234 -5.96 -9.48 -2.24
CA GLY A 234 -6.44 -9.91 -3.55
C GLY A 234 -5.34 -10.23 -4.56
N ALA A 235 -4.07 -10.28 -4.14
CA ALA A 235 -2.97 -10.71 -4.98
C ALA A 235 -2.99 -12.22 -5.24
N SER A 236 -2.57 -12.63 -6.44
CA SER A 236 -2.32 -14.01 -6.82
C SER A 236 -0.98 -14.11 -7.56
N PRO A 237 0.07 -14.73 -6.98
CA PRO A 237 0.10 -15.27 -5.61
C PRO A 237 0.03 -14.15 -4.55
N ALA A 238 -0.39 -14.48 -3.32
CA ALA A 238 -0.45 -13.52 -2.22
C ALA A 238 0.95 -13.20 -1.64
N THR A 239 1.82 -14.20 -1.59
CA THR A 239 3.20 -14.10 -1.09
C THR A 239 4.16 -14.84 -2.01
N ALA A 240 5.45 -14.53 -1.91
CA ALA A 240 6.50 -15.28 -2.58
C ALA A 240 7.80 -15.27 -1.76
N ILE A 241 8.68 -16.24 -2.05
CA ILE A 241 10.02 -16.33 -1.47
C ILE A 241 11.07 -16.20 -2.58
N GLY A 242 12.27 -15.77 -2.19
CA GLY A 242 13.38 -15.57 -3.13
C GLY A 242 13.35 -14.22 -3.84
N ILE A 243 14.45 -13.92 -4.54
CA ILE A 243 14.76 -12.60 -5.09
C ILE A 243 13.77 -12.10 -6.16
N GLY A 244 13.05 -13.01 -6.82
CA GLY A 244 12.20 -12.68 -7.96
C GLY A 244 12.97 -12.58 -9.28
N PRO A 245 12.42 -11.91 -10.31
CA PRO A 245 11.18 -11.16 -10.27
C PRO A 245 9.94 -12.05 -10.12
N HIS A 246 8.88 -11.52 -9.51
CA HIS A 246 7.62 -12.23 -9.27
C HIS A 246 6.50 -11.62 -10.10
N THR A 247 5.75 -12.46 -10.84
CA THR A 247 4.58 -12.02 -11.61
C THR A 247 3.32 -12.17 -10.78
N VAL A 248 2.54 -11.11 -10.65
CA VAL A 248 1.37 -11.04 -9.76
C VAL A 248 0.17 -10.45 -10.51
N THR A 249 -1.02 -11.00 -10.26
CA THR A 249 -2.31 -10.39 -10.66
C THR A 249 -3.13 -10.05 -9.43
N TYR A 250 -4.13 -9.17 -9.58
CA TYR A 250 -5.06 -8.81 -8.52
C TYR A 250 -6.51 -9.11 -8.89
N THR A 251 -7.26 -9.73 -7.98
CA THR A 251 -8.67 -10.11 -8.18
C THR A 251 -9.65 -9.08 -7.63
N THR A 252 -9.18 -8.12 -6.82
CA THR A 252 -10.00 -7.06 -6.23
C THR A 252 -9.46 -5.69 -6.62
N SER A 253 -10.36 -4.73 -6.83
CA SER A 253 -10.01 -3.35 -7.19
C SER A 253 -9.39 -2.57 -6.02
N GLY A 254 -8.91 -1.36 -6.31
CA GLY A 254 -8.39 -0.42 -5.34
C GLY A 254 -6.88 -0.48 -5.16
N TYR A 255 -6.40 0.26 -4.16
CA TYR A 255 -4.98 0.37 -3.83
C TYR A 255 -4.46 -0.85 -3.08
N LYS A 256 -3.25 -1.30 -3.45
CA LYS A 256 -2.57 -2.47 -2.87
C LYS A 256 -1.28 -2.06 -2.19
N ASN A 257 -1.09 -2.50 -0.96
CA ASN A 257 0.15 -2.34 -0.22
C ASN A 257 1.04 -3.54 -0.53
N VAL A 258 2.33 -3.29 -0.80
CA VAL A 258 3.30 -4.35 -1.10
C VAL A 258 4.45 -4.23 -0.13
N THR A 259 4.86 -5.36 0.45
CA THR A 259 5.95 -5.44 1.41
C THR A 259 7.00 -6.43 0.91
N LEU A 260 8.27 -6.02 1.00
CA LEU A 260 9.42 -6.90 0.87
C LEU A 260 10.19 -6.87 2.19
N THR A 261 10.52 -8.05 2.70
CA THR A 261 11.46 -8.25 3.81
C THR A 261 12.67 -9.00 3.29
N ALA A 262 13.87 -8.45 3.50
CA ALA A 262 15.13 -9.11 3.21
C ALA A 262 15.88 -9.39 4.51
N THR A 263 16.33 -10.62 4.69
CA THR A 263 17.08 -11.04 5.87
C THR A 263 18.47 -11.48 5.47
N GLY A 264 19.46 -10.90 6.12
CA GLY A 264 20.87 -11.16 5.97
C GLY A 264 21.47 -11.81 7.21
N THR A 265 22.75 -12.17 7.09
CA THR A 265 23.54 -12.78 8.18
C THR A 265 23.64 -11.85 9.40
N TYR A 266 23.51 -10.55 9.19
CA TYR A 266 23.76 -9.52 10.19
C TYR A 266 22.52 -8.70 10.59
N GLY A 267 21.34 -9.06 10.09
CA GLY A 267 20.10 -8.33 10.36
C GLY A 267 19.09 -8.47 9.23
N ASN A 268 17.93 -7.85 9.40
CA ASN A 268 16.90 -7.78 8.39
C ASN A 268 16.46 -6.33 8.19
N ASP A 269 15.93 -6.05 7.01
CA ASP A 269 15.22 -4.80 6.71
C ASP A 269 13.92 -5.15 5.98
N ALA A 270 12.95 -4.25 6.06
CA ALA A 270 11.64 -4.41 5.45
C ALA A 270 11.09 -3.08 4.98
N VAL A 271 10.59 -3.05 3.75
CA VAL A 271 9.92 -1.87 3.18
C VAL A 271 8.51 -2.25 2.77
N THR A 272 7.54 -1.49 3.26
CA THR A 272 6.16 -1.50 2.79
C THR A 272 5.88 -0.24 1.98
N LYS A 273 5.54 -0.41 0.70
CA LYS A 273 5.00 0.68 -0.12
C LYS A 273 3.48 0.68 0.00
N ASN A 274 2.95 1.66 0.73
CA ASN A 274 1.51 1.85 0.90
C ASN A 274 0.89 2.41 -0.39
N SER A 275 -0.30 1.93 -0.74
CA SER A 275 -1.04 2.33 -1.95
C SER A 275 -0.21 2.26 -3.23
N TYR A 276 0.64 1.24 -3.36
CA TYR A 276 1.66 1.17 -4.39
C TYR A 276 1.13 0.77 -5.77
N VAL A 277 0.18 -0.17 -5.81
CA VAL A 277 -0.48 -0.58 -7.06
C VAL A 277 -1.95 -0.19 -7.00
N LEU A 278 -2.42 0.58 -8.00
CA LEU A 278 -3.82 0.89 -8.22
C LEU A 278 -4.42 -0.13 -9.19
N VAL A 279 -5.37 -0.94 -8.71
CA VAL A 279 -6.10 -1.91 -9.52
C VAL A 279 -7.45 -1.32 -9.94
N ASN A 280 -7.57 -1.01 -11.23
CA ASN A 280 -8.77 -0.48 -11.85
C ASN A 280 -9.69 -1.60 -12.35
N ILE A 281 -10.97 -1.29 -12.47
CA ILE A 281 -11.91 -2.10 -13.25
C ILE A 281 -12.20 -1.39 -14.58
N SER A 282 -12.57 -2.15 -15.60
CA SER A 282 -13.18 -1.55 -16.78
C SER A 282 -14.61 -1.11 -16.44
N PRO A 283 -15.16 -0.06 -17.11
CA PRO A 283 -16.59 0.21 -17.05
C PRO A 283 -17.39 -1.06 -17.41
N PRO A 284 -18.61 -1.22 -16.87
CA PRO A 284 -19.56 -2.19 -17.39
C PRO A 284 -19.70 -2.09 -18.92
N GLU A 285 -20.04 -3.20 -19.57
CA GLU A 285 -20.49 -3.18 -20.95
C GLU A 285 -22.00 -3.44 -20.94
N THR A 286 -22.80 -2.39 -21.11
CA THR A 286 -24.25 -2.46 -20.99
C THR A 286 -24.89 -3.07 -22.23
N ASP A 287 -25.67 -4.13 -22.04
CA ASP A 287 -26.56 -4.66 -23.07
C ASP A 287 -27.81 -5.30 -22.46
N PHE A 288 -28.84 -5.45 -23.27
CA PHE A 288 -30.10 -6.06 -22.86
C PHE A 288 -30.86 -6.58 -24.07
N PHE A 289 -31.83 -7.47 -23.85
CA PHE A 289 -32.75 -7.89 -24.89
C PHE A 289 -34.20 -7.89 -24.39
N ALA A 290 -35.15 -7.97 -25.32
CA ALA A 290 -36.58 -8.06 -25.05
C ALA A 290 -37.10 -9.42 -25.54
N SER A 291 -38.13 -9.95 -24.90
CA SER A 291 -38.77 -11.21 -25.33
C SER A 291 -39.41 -11.11 -26.71
N LYS A 292 -39.82 -9.90 -27.11
CA LYS A 292 -40.44 -9.58 -28.40
C LYS A 292 -40.14 -8.13 -28.77
N THR A 293 -39.91 -7.85 -30.05
CA THR A 293 -39.59 -6.50 -30.57
C THR A 293 -40.60 -5.99 -31.58
N SER A 294 -41.49 -6.85 -32.10
CA SER A 294 -42.51 -6.50 -33.10
C SER A 294 -43.75 -7.37 -32.96
N GLY A 295 -44.88 -6.92 -33.53
CA GLY A 295 -46.16 -7.62 -33.46
C GLY A 295 -46.77 -7.62 -32.06
N ILE A 296 -46.41 -6.61 -31.27
CA ILE A 296 -46.87 -6.41 -29.89
C ILE A 296 -48.15 -5.59 -29.96
N ILE A 297 -49.23 -6.09 -29.37
CA ILE A 297 -50.49 -5.36 -29.29
C ILE A 297 -50.43 -4.42 -28.08
N GLU A 298 -51.13 -3.29 -28.14
CA GLU A 298 -51.26 -2.38 -27.01
C GLU A 298 -51.61 -3.13 -25.71
N ASN A 299 -50.96 -2.76 -24.61
CA ASN A 299 -51.06 -3.39 -23.29
C ASN A 299 -50.60 -4.86 -23.19
N GLU A 300 -50.08 -5.47 -24.27
CA GLU A 300 -49.39 -6.77 -24.21
C GLU A 300 -48.12 -6.64 -23.34
N VAL A 301 -47.94 -7.57 -22.40
CA VAL A 301 -46.79 -7.59 -21.51
C VAL A 301 -45.63 -8.31 -22.19
N ILE A 302 -44.50 -7.62 -22.32
CA ILE A 302 -43.22 -8.19 -22.76
C ILE A 302 -42.20 -8.15 -21.61
N THR A 303 -41.10 -8.87 -21.77
CA THR A 303 -40.05 -8.97 -20.74
C THR A 303 -38.74 -8.40 -21.25
N PHE A 304 -38.09 -7.56 -20.46
CA PHE A 304 -36.73 -7.08 -20.69
C PHE A 304 -35.75 -7.82 -19.79
N THR A 305 -34.62 -8.23 -20.35
CA THR A 305 -33.60 -9.00 -19.63
C THR A 305 -32.22 -8.40 -19.88
N ASP A 306 -31.48 -8.21 -18.78
CA ASP A 306 -30.10 -7.77 -18.80
C ASP A 306 -29.18 -8.78 -19.51
N HIS A 307 -28.24 -8.26 -20.29
CA HIS A 307 -27.14 -9.01 -20.91
C HIS A 307 -25.80 -8.28 -20.73
N SER A 308 -25.71 -7.39 -19.74
CA SER A 308 -24.52 -6.59 -19.50
C SER A 308 -23.38 -7.43 -18.91
N THR A 309 -22.14 -7.03 -19.17
CA THR A 309 -20.94 -7.67 -18.62
C THR A 309 -20.10 -6.71 -17.78
N GLY A 310 -19.15 -7.24 -17.00
CA GLY A 310 -18.29 -6.47 -16.10
C GLY A 310 -18.78 -6.47 -14.65
N VAL A 311 -18.18 -5.58 -13.84
CA VAL A 311 -18.56 -5.40 -12.42
C VAL A 311 -19.71 -4.41 -12.36
N ILE A 312 -20.89 -4.86 -11.96
CA ILE A 312 -22.12 -4.04 -11.94
C ILE A 312 -22.77 -4.12 -10.57
N ASP A 313 -22.93 -2.96 -9.93
CA ASP A 313 -23.60 -2.81 -8.64
C ASP A 313 -25.04 -2.29 -8.80
N ASN A 314 -25.30 -1.45 -9.82
CA ASN A 314 -26.59 -0.82 -10.03
C ASN A 314 -27.08 -0.92 -11.48
N TYR A 315 -28.40 -0.97 -11.65
CA TYR A 315 -29.10 -1.00 -12.92
C TYR A 315 -30.23 0.03 -12.87
N ALA A 316 -30.33 0.88 -13.89
CA ALA A 316 -31.42 1.83 -14.09
C ALA A 316 -32.00 1.65 -15.51
N TRP A 317 -33.25 1.21 -15.56
CA TRP A 317 -34.00 0.99 -16.80
C TRP A 317 -34.95 2.14 -17.06
N GLU A 318 -35.00 2.59 -18.31
CA GLU A 318 -35.97 3.56 -18.81
C GLU A 318 -36.68 2.93 -20.02
N PHE A 319 -37.97 2.61 -19.86
CA PHE A 319 -38.79 1.98 -20.88
C PHE A 319 -39.58 2.98 -21.74
N GLY A 320 -39.74 4.22 -21.26
CA GLY A 320 -40.50 5.28 -21.93
C GLY A 320 -41.70 5.75 -21.11
N THR A 321 -42.21 6.93 -21.41
CA THR A 321 -43.30 7.57 -20.63
C THR A 321 -44.65 6.87 -20.74
N ASP A 322 -44.84 6.12 -21.82
CA ASP A 322 -46.05 5.36 -22.15
C ASP A 322 -45.92 3.87 -21.78
N ALA A 323 -44.82 3.49 -21.15
CA ALA A 323 -44.60 2.16 -20.62
C ALA A 323 -45.13 2.03 -19.18
N VAL A 324 -45.60 0.84 -18.83
CA VAL A 324 -46.04 0.49 -17.48
C VAL A 324 -45.26 -0.75 -17.01
N PRO A 325 -44.34 -0.62 -16.04
CA PRO A 325 -43.82 0.65 -15.48
C PRO A 325 -42.95 1.42 -16.50
N SER A 326 -42.78 2.73 -16.29
CA SER A 326 -41.98 3.60 -17.17
C SER A 326 -40.47 3.47 -16.95
N SER A 327 -40.07 3.04 -15.74
CA SER A 327 -38.69 2.79 -15.34
C SER A 327 -38.62 1.65 -14.34
N ALA A 328 -37.42 1.08 -14.15
CA ALA A 328 -37.17 0.08 -13.13
C ALA A 328 -35.72 0.15 -12.61
N ILE A 329 -35.51 -0.33 -11.40
CA ILE A 329 -34.19 -0.53 -10.82
C ILE A 329 -33.89 -2.02 -10.62
N GLY A 330 -32.61 -2.37 -10.60
CA GLY A 330 -32.16 -3.75 -10.43
C GLY A 330 -32.08 -4.54 -11.74
N LYS A 331 -31.44 -5.72 -11.68
CA LYS A 331 -31.05 -6.52 -12.85
C LYS A 331 -32.23 -6.99 -13.72
N GLY A 332 -33.41 -7.11 -13.14
CA GLY A 332 -34.56 -7.75 -13.79
C GLY A 332 -34.50 -9.28 -13.72
N PRO A 333 -35.26 -9.99 -14.58
CA PRO A 333 -36.03 -9.44 -15.71
C PRO A 333 -37.20 -8.55 -15.27
N HIS A 334 -37.57 -7.59 -16.12
CA HIS A 334 -38.67 -6.66 -15.87
C HIS A 334 -39.81 -6.89 -16.87
N MET A 335 -41.04 -6.97 -16.37
CA MET A 335 -42.25 -7.09 -17.19
C MET A 335 -42.81 -5.71 -17.48
N VAL A 336 -43.06 -5.40 -18.75
CA VAL A 336 -43.44 -4.05 -19.21
C VAL A 336 -44.49 -4.17 -20.30
N SER A 337 -45.51 -3.33 -20.26
CA SER A 337 -46.47 -3.12 -21.36
C SER A 337 -46.46 -1.67 -21.82
N TYR A 338 -47.00 -1.39 -23.00
CA TYR A 338 -47.10 -0.04 -23.57
C TYR A 338 -48.54 0.30 -23.89
N SER A 339 -48.99 1.48 -23.45
CA SER A 339 -50.36 1.97 -23.61
C SER A 339 -50.59 2.79 -24.87
N THR A 340 -49.58 2.93 -25.73
CA THR A 340 -49.72 3.63 -27.02
C THR A 340 -49.02 2.86 -28.13
N THR A 341 -49.51 3.02 -29.36
CA THR A 341 -48.91 2.44 -30.55
C THR A 341 -47.62 3.15 -30.97
N GLY A 342 -46.91 2.59 -31.95
CA GLY A 342 -45.69 3.13 -32.52
C GLY A 342 -44.40 2.52 -31.96
N PHE A 343 -43.29 3.15 -32.33
CA PHE A 343 -41.95 2.69 -31.96
C PHE A 343 -41.53 3.21 -30.57
N LYS A 344 -40.99 2.33 -29.74
CA LYS A 344 -40.53 2.63 -28.38
C LYS A 344 -39.02 2.56 -28.28
N THR A 345 -38.46 3.48 -27.51
CA THR A 345 -37.04 3.56 -27.22
C THR A 345 -36.82 3.09 -25.80
N VAL A 346 -35.85 2.20 -25.61
CA VAL A 346 -35.53 1.63 -24.30
C VAL A 346 -34.08 1.92 -23.98
N SER A 347 -33.79 2.32 -22.75
CA SER A 347 -32.42 2.52 -22.27
C SER A 347 -32.16 1.74 -21.00
N LEU A 348 -30.94 1.22 -20.87
CA LEU A 348 -30.40 0.66 -19.64
C LEU A 348 -29.11 1.41 -19.32
N THR A 349 -28.93 1.79 -18.06
CA THR A 349 -27.65 2.29 -17.52
C THR A 349 -27.18 1.33 -16.43
N THR A 350 -25.95 0.86 -16.52
CA THR A 350 -25.31 0.02 -15.49
C THR A 350 -24.12 0.73 -14.88
N SER A 351 -23.89 0.60 -13.57
CA SER A 351 -22.77 1.25 -12.89
C SER A 351 -22.14 0.39 -11.79
N SER A 352 -20.87 0.68 -11.51
CA SER A 352 -20.11 0.20 -10.35
C SER A 352 -19.91 1.33 -9.35
N ASN A 353 -19.77 0.99 -8.07
CA ASN A 353 -19.60 1.95 -6.98
C ASN A 353 -18.13 2.26 -6.68
N SER A 354 -17.21 1.30 -6.90
CA SER A 354 -15.80 1.40 -6.49
C SER A 354 -14.81 0.77 -7.49
N PRO A 355 -14.23 1.56 -8.42
CA PRO A 355 -14.51 2.98 -8.70
C PRO A 355 -15.90 3.24 -9.30
N ALA A 356 -16.36 4.48 -9.18
CA ALA A 356 -17.61 4.96 -9.78
C ALA A 356 -17.48 5.03 -11.31
N LEU A 357 -17.92 3.98 -12.01
CA LEU A 357 -17.94 3.89 -13.46
C LEU A 357 -19.35 3.54 -13.92
N SER A 358 -19.73 3.99 -15.11
CA SER A 358 -21.04 3.71 -15.68
C SER A 358 -20.93 3.50 -17.18
N ASP A 359 -21.82 2.68 -17.72
CA ASP A 359 -22.10 2.58 -19.14
C ASP A 359 -23.61 2.59 -19.38
N GLY A 360 -24.02 2.96 -20.59
CA GLY A 360 -25.42 3.10 -20.95
C GLY A 360 -25.68 2.66 -22.39
N LYS A 361 -26.75 1.88 -22.56
CA LYS A 361 -27.22 1.43 -23.87
C LYS A 361 -28.63 1.95 -24.12
N THR A 362 -28.81 2.68 -25.22
CA THR A 362 -30.13 3.08 -25.73
C THR A 362 -30.39 2.36 -27.05
N LYS A 363 -31.51 1.65 -27.15
CA LYS A 363 -32.02 1.06 -28.39
C LYS A 363 -33.24 1.89 -28.84
N THR A 364 -33.04 2.71 -29.87
CA THR A 364 -34.10 3.53 -30.49
C THR A 364 -34.95 2.70 -31.43
N ASN A 365 -36.26 2.97 -31.49
CA ASN A 365 -37.22 2.21 -32.31
C ASN A 365 -37.11 0.70 -32.09
N TYR A 366 -36.86 0.30 -30.85
CA TYR A 366 -36.52 -1.08 -30.49
C TYR A 366 -37.75 -1.98 -30.38
N ILE A 367 -38.86 -1.41 -29.90
CA ILE A 367 -40.13 -2.10 -29.76
C ILE A 367 -41.15 -1.47 -30.70
N SER A 368 -41.89 -2.27 -31.46
CA SER A 368 -43.00 -1.82 -32.30
C SER A 368 -44.31 -2.32 -31.72
N VAL A 369 -45.12 -1.37 -31.24
CA VAL A 369 -46.44 -1.61 -30.62
C VAL A 369 -47.52 -1.15 -31.59
N VAL A 370 -48.59 -1.91 -31.72
CA VAL A 370 -49.68 -1.63 -32.66
C VAL A 370 -51.04 -1.75 -31.99
N SER A 371 -52.05 -1.07 -32.51
CA SER A 371 -53.40 -1.11 -31.92
C SER A 371 -54.08 -2.44 -32.20
N SER A 372 -53.77 -3.04 -33.35
CA SER A 372 -54.30 -4.34 -33.75
C SER A 372 -53.37 -5.01 -34.76
N GLN A 373 -53.41 -6.33 -34.80
CA GLN A 373 -52.85 -7.13 -35.88
C GLN A 373 -53.96 -8.01 -36.45
N PRO A 374 -53.96 -8.31 -37.75
CA PRO A 374 -54.84 -9.34 -38.27
C PRO A 374 -54.46 -10.67 -37.63
N SER A 375 -55.44 -11.43 -37.14
CA SER A 375 -55.19 -12.75 -36.55
C SER A 375 -54.56 -13.71 -37.55
N GLU A 376 -54.97 -13.62 -38.81
CA GLU A 376 -54.42 -14.31 -39.97
C GLU A 376 -54.93 -13.62 -41.25
N LEU A 377 -54.13 -13.57 -42.32
CA LEU A 377 -54.60 -13.20 -43.66
C LEU A 377 -54.81 -14.48 -44.48
N HIS A 378 -56.06 -14.83 -44.74
CA HIS A 378 -56.40 -15.90 -45.67
C HIS A 378 -56.47 -15.34 -47.09
N VAL A 379 -55.62 -15.89 -47.96
CA VAL A 379 -55.60 -15.60 -49.39
C VAL A 379 -56.04 -16.86 -50.13
N TYR A 380 -57.23 -16.85 -50.74
CA TYR A 380 -57.75 -18.05 -51.39
C TYR A 380 -58.62 -17.74 -52.62
N PRO A 381 -58.51 -18.54 -53.70
CA PRO A 381 -57.45 -19.53 -53.92
C PRO A 381 -56.08 -18.85 -54.10
N ASN A 382 -55.01 -19.50 -53.66
CA ASN A 382 -53.63 -19.05 -53.87
C ASN A 382 -52.76 -20.29 -54.15
N PRO A 383 -52.38 -20.55 -55.42
CA PRO A 383 -52.44 -19.64 -56.57
C PRO A 383 -53.86 -19.38 -57.11
N SER A 384 -54.09 -18.19 -57.67
CA SER A 384 -55.36 -17.81 -58.32
C SER A 384 -55.22 -17.67 -59.84
N LYS A 385 -56.32 -17.89 -60.58
CA LYS A 385 -56.42 -17.70 -62.04
C LYS A 385 -57.38 -16.58 -62.45
N ASP A 386 -58.54 -16.51 -61.80
CA ASP A 386 -59.61 -15.57 -62.15
C ASP A 386 -59.88 -14.56 -61.02
N VAL A 387 -60.10 -15.04 -59.80
CA VAL A 387 -60.41 -14.21 -58.62
C VAL A 387 -59.62 -14.66 -57.39
N VAL A 388 -59.22 -13.72 -56.54
CA VAL A 388 -58.61 -13.99 -55.24
C VAL A 388 -59.42 -13.32 -54.14
N ALA A 389 -59.77 -14.07 -53.10
CA ALA A 389 -60.37 -13.55 -51.90
C ALA A 389 -59.29 -13.25 -50.85
N LEU A 390 -59.35 -12.07 -50.27
CA LEU A 390 -58.58 -11.66 -49.10
C LEU A 390 -59.53 -11.60 -47.91
N ALA A 391 -59.30 -12.47 -46.91
CA ALA A 391 -60.08 -12.50 -45.69
C ALA A 391 -59.17 -12.33 -44.46
N MET A 392 -59.51 -11.40 -43.57
CA MET A 392 -58.79 -11.17 -42.33
C MET A 392 -59.74 -10.71 -41.24
N THR A 393 -59.43 -11.07 -40.00
CA THR A 393 -60.18 -10.66 -38.81
C THR A 393 -59.30 -9.89 -37.85
N PHE A 394 -59.89 -8.87 -37.23
CA PHE A 394 -59.26 -8.01 -36.24
C PHE A 394 -60.03 -8.16 -34.92
N GLN A 395 -59.32 -8.04 -33.79
CA GLN A 395 -59.96 -8.09 -32.47
C GLN A 395 -60.93 -6.92 -32.27
N ASP A 396 -60.58 -5.74 -32.77
CA ASP A 396 -61.36 -4.51 -32.66
C ASP A 396 -61.56 -3.84 -34.04
N PRO A 397 -62.59 -3.00 -34.22
CA PRO A 397 -62.80 -2.24 -35.45
C PRO A 397 -61.54 -1.46 -35.83
N THR A 398 -60.93 -1.81 -36.96
CA THR A 398 -59.65 -1.25 -37.41
C THR A 398 -59.82 -0.70 -38.81
N LYS A 399 -59.31 0.51 -39.08
CA LYS A 399 -59.19 1.01 -40.46
C LYS A 399 -58.16 0.18 -41.21
N VAL A 400 -58.56 -0.41 -42.33
CA VAL A 400 -57.71 -1.26 -43.16
C VAL A 400 -57.51 -0.59 -44.52
N HIS A 401 -56.25 -0.53 -44.95
CA HIS A 401 -55.85 -0.12 -46.28
C HIS A 401 -55.01 -1.23 -46.91
N VAL A 402 -55.54 -1.85 -47.97
CA VAL A 402 -54.89 -2.95 -48.67
C VAL A 402 -54.31 -2.46 -49.98
N LEU A 403 -53.00 -2.69 -50.16
CA LEU A 403 -52.25 -2.38 -51.37
C LEU A 403 -51.71 -3.69 -51.96
N ILE A 404 -51.79 -3.85 -53.28
CA ILE A 404 -51.12 -4.95 -53.97
C ILE A 404 -50.15 -4.40 -55.01
N PHE A 405 -48.96 -4.96 -55.03
CA PHE A 405 -47.89 -4.61 -55.94
C PHE A 405 -47.50 -5.81 -56.80
N ASP A 406 -47.17 -5.55 -58.07
CA ASP A 406 -46.52 -6.53 -58.92
C ASP A 406 -45.04 -6.75 -58.53
N ARG A 407 -44.39 -7.70 -59.19
CA ARG A 407 -42.96 -8.02 -58.97
C ARG A 407 -41.99 -6.86 -59.26
N LEU A 408 -42.43 -5.84 -60.00
CA LEU A 408 -41.64 -4.65 -60.32
C LEU A 408 -41.91 -3.50 -59.32
N GLY A 409 -42.77 -3.73 -58.32
CA GLY A 409 -43.15 -2.72 -57.33
C GLY A 409 -44.20 -1.74 -57.84
N LYS A 410 -44.84 -1.99 -58.99
CA LYS A 410 -45.96 -1.17 -59.46
C LYS A 410 -47.21 -1.53 -58.65
N LYS A 411 -47.85 -0.53 -58.06
CA LYS A 411 -49.15 -0.67 -57.40
C LYS A 411 -50.22 -1.01 -58.44
N ILE A 412 -50.92 -2.12 -58.23
CA ILE A 412 -51.97 -2.63 -59.13
C ILE A 412 -53.33 -2.73 -58.46
N PHE A 413 -53.36 -2.70 -57.12
CA PHE A 413 -54.57 -2.66 -56.33
C PHE A 413 -54.37 -1.70 -55.16
N ASP A 414 -55.43 -0.96 -54.85
CA ASP A 414 -55.44 0.04 -53.79
C ASP A 414 -56.87 0.16 -53.26
N HIS A 415 -57.09 -0.33 -52.03
CA HIS A 415 -58.39 -0.30 -51.37
C HIS A 415 -58.22 0.28 -49.97
N GLU A 416 -58.58 1.56 -49.83
CA GLU A 416 -58.46 2.32 -48.59
C GLU A 416 -59.73 2.28 -47.72
N ASN A 417 -59.51 2.54 -46.42
CA ASN A 417 -60.48 3.14 -45.49
C ASN A 417 -61.74 2.32 -45.16
N ILE A 418 -61.61 1.01 -44.95
CA ILE A 418 -62.69 0.22 -44.33
C ILE A 418 -62.37 0.04 -42.85
N GLU A 419 -63.20 0.63 -41.97
CA GLU A 419 -63.19 0.29 -40.55
C GLU A 419 -63.97 -1.01 -40.36
N ALA A 420 -63.28 -2.09 -40.00
CA ALA A 420 -63.91 -3.40 -39.86
C ALA A 420 -63.24 -4.26 -38.80
N THR A 421 -64.05 -5.13 -38.18
CA THR A 421 -63.58 -6.31 -37.42
C THR A 421 -63.36 -7.51 -38.33
N VAL A 422 -64.00 -7.53 -39.50
CA VAL A 422 -63.85 -8.56 -40.54
C VAL A 422 -63.69 -7.86 -41.89
N TYR A 423 -62.55 -8.06 -42.54
CA TYR A 423 -62.30 -7.60 -43.90
C TYR A 423 -62.36 -8.80 -44.84
N ASN A 424 -63.26 -8.75 -45.82
CA ASN A 424 -63.43 -9.75 -46.86
C ASN A 424 -63.56 -9.04 -48.21
N GLU A 425 -62.58 -9.23 -49.09
CA GLU A 425 -62.55 -8.60 -50.41
C GLU A 425 -62.28 -9.63 -51.50
N ILE A 426 -63.06 -9.60 -52.58
CA ILE A 426 -62.85 -10.45 -53.76
C ILE A 426 -62.29 -9.58 -54.88
N ILE A 427 -61.11 -9.94 -55.37
CA ILE A 427 -60.36 -9.19 -56.36
C ILE A 427 -60.32 -9.99 -57.67
N ASP A 428 -60.73 -9.35 -58.78
CA ASP A 428 -60.55 -9.90 -60.13
C ASP A 428 -59.09 -9.76 -60.57
N VAL A 429 -58.43 -10.90 -60.78
CA VAL A 429 -57.03 -10.99 -61.21
C VAL A 429 -56.89 -11.54 -62.63
N LYS A 430 -58.00 -11.72 -63.35
CA LYS A 430 -58.01 -12.35 -64.69
C LYS A 430 -57.14 -11.62 -65.71
N VAL A 431 -57.03 -10.31 -65.59
CA VAL A 431 -56.20 -9.47 -66.47
C VAL A 431 -54.76 -9.32 -65.98
N TRP A 432 -54.43 -9.84 -64.80
CA TRP A 432 -53.09 -9.73 -64.21
C TRP A 432 -52.15 -10.75 -64.88
N ALA A 433 -50.86 -10.45 -64.91
CA ALA A 433 -49.86 -11.37 -65.48
C ALA A 433 -49.55 -12.52 -64.51
N ASP A 434 -49.07 -13.64 -65.01
CA ASP A 434 -48.59 -14.72 -64.14
C ASP A 434 -47.39 -14.23 -63.31
N GLY A 435 -47.43 -14.48 -62.00
CA GLY A 435 -46.33 -14.09 -61.13
C GLY A 435 -46.69 -13.93 -59.66
N LEU A 436 -45.65 -13.53 -58.91
CA LEU A 436 -45.73 -13.21 -57.50
C LEU A 436 -46.17 -11.75 -57.31
N TYR A 437 -47.11 -11.56 -56.39
CA TYR A 437 -47.63 -10.27 -55.98
C TYR A 437 -47.43 -10.09 -54.48
N ILE A 438 -47.17 -8.84 -54.08
CA ILE A 438 -46.97 -8.46 -52.67
C ILE A 438 -48.21 -7.73 -52.19
N ILE A 439 -48.84 -8.27 -51.15
CA ILE A 439 -49.96 -7.64 -50.45
C ILE A 439 -49.38 -6.88 -49.26
N LYS A 440 -49.68 -5.59 -49.14
CA LYS A 440 -49.44 -4.79 -47.94
C LYS A 440 -50.78 -4.43 -47.32
N VAL A 441 -50.94 -4.71 -46.04
CA VAL A 441 -52.08 -4.26 -45.23
C VAL A 441 -51.56 -3.19 -44.29
N ILE A 442 -52.15 -2.00 -44.38
CA ILE A 442 -51.85 -0.85 -43.55
C ILE A 442 -53.05 -0.64 -42.61
N THR A 443 -52.82 -0.67 -41.30
CA THR A 443 -53.85 -0.40 -40.30
C THR A 443 -53.91 1.09 -39.95
N GLY A 444 -54.98 1.54 -39.27
CA GLY A 444 -55.22 2.96 -38.96
C GLY A 444 -54.13 3.68 -38.16
N ASP A 445 -53.24 2.92 -37.51
CA ASP A 445 -52.03 3.37 -36.81
C ASP A 445 -50.77 3.39 -37.71
N ASN A 446 -50.96 3.25 -39.03
CA ASN A 446 -49.91 3.12 -40.06
C ASN A 446 -49.00 1.90 -39.91
N ASN A 447 -49.40 0.89 -39.12
CA ASN A 447 -48.67 -0.37 -39.09
C ASN A 447 -48.84 -1.13 -40.41
N VAL A 448 -47.75 -1.66 -40.95
CA VAL A 448 -47.71 -2.30 -42.27
C VAL A 448 -47.31 -3.76 -42.13
N SER A 449 -48.25 -4.65 -42.46
CA SER A 449 -48.01 -6.08 -42.54
C SER A 449 -47.97 -6.52 -44.01
N THR A 450 -47.10 -7.47 -44.36
CA THR A 450 -46.84 -7.85 -45.76
C THR A 450 -46.99 -9.35 -45.99
N TRP A 451 -47.69 -9.72 -47.05
CA TRP A 451 -47.89 -11.11 -47.49
C TRP A 451 -47.59 -11.25 -48.99
N ARG A 452 -47.61 -12.50 -49.45
CA ARG A 452 -47.37 -12.87 -50.84
C ARG A 452 -48.57 -13.65 -51.38
N MET A 453 -48.91 -13.40 -52.63
CA MET A 453 -49.86 -14.21 -53.38
C MET A 453 -49.34 -14.51 -54.78
N LEU A 454 -49.85 -15.59 -55.37
CA LEU A 454 -49.46 -16.04 -56.70
C LEU A 454 -50.66 -16.02 -57.64
N VAL A 455 -50.49 -15.45 -58.82
CA VAL A 455 -51.44 -15.57 -59.92
C VAL A 455 -50.81 -16.46 -60.99
N LEU A 456 -51.51 -17.51 -61.41
CA LEU A 456 -51.09 -18.47 -62.45
C LEU A 456 -52.28 -18.82 -63.34
N LYS A 457 -52.12 -18.70 -64.66
CA LYS A 457 -53.16 -18.98 -65.67
C LYS A 457 -53.14 -20.38 -66.25
#